data_AF-A0AAJ3FXN0-F1
#
_entry.id   AF-A0AAJ3FXN0-F1
#
_cell.length_a   1.000
_cell.length_b   1.000
_cell.length_c   1.000
_cell.angle_alpha   90.00
_cell.angle_beta   90.00
_cell.angle_gamma   90.00
#
_symmetry.space_group_name_H-M   'P 1'
#
loop_
_entity.id
_entity.type
_entity.pdbx_description
1 polymer ?
#
loop_
_entity_poly.entity_id
_entity_poly.type
_entity_poly.pdbx_seq_one_letter_code
_entity_poly.pdbx_strand_id
1 'polypeptide(L)'
;MELAAWVVVLFFAVSWSAGVIINPPFRVKATIAALMHWWVLIITVALTGVSVFHLLWLMPLVIILCTIVMQIELQKLRAKVTSIFVKSAILIWPVTFFLVQAGR
;
A
#
# COMPACT_ATOMS: atom_id res chain seq x y z
N MET A 1 -13.03 -4.62 18.92
CA MET A 1 -13.18 -4.02 17.58
C MET A 1 -11.91 -4.11 16.76
N GLU A 2 -10.72 -3.87 17.33
CA GLU A 2 -9.45 -3.98 16.59
C GLU A 2 -9.18 -5.37 15.99
N LEU A 3 -9.54 -6.46 16.69
CA LEU A 3 -9.39 -7.82 16.14
C LEU A 3 -10.18 -8.00 14.83
N ALA A 4 -11.41 -7.50 14.78
CA ALA A 4 -12.23 -7.57 13.57
C ALA A 4 -11.60 -6.75 12.43
N ALA A 5 -11.06 -5.57 12.74
CA ALA A 5 -10.36 -4.74 11.77
C ALA A 5 -9.08 -5.43 11.25
N TRP A 6 -8.31 -6.09 12.11
CA TRP A 6 -7.14 -6.89 11.73
C TRP A 6 -7.53 -8.03 10.78
N VAL A 7 -8.58 -8.78 11.10
CA VAL A 7 -9.09 -9.86 10.25
C VAL A 7 -9.46 -9.33 8.87
N VAL A 8 -10.17 -8.21 8.79
CA VAL A 8 -10.53 -7.57 7.52
C VAL A 8 -9.28 -7.15 6.74
N VAL A 9 -8.36 -6.42 7.35
CA VAL A 9 -7.12 -5.94 6.71
C VAL A 9 -6.29 -7.11 6.16
N LEU A 10 -6.09 -8.16 6.95
CA LEU A 10 -5.30 -9.33 6.56
C LEU A 10 -6.01 -10.16 5.48
N PHE A 11 -7.33 -10.34 5.60
CA PHE A 11 -8.12 -11.01 4.57
C PHE A 11 -7.98 -10.31 3.21
N PHE A 12 -8.08 -8.98 3.18
CA PHE A 12 -7.87 -8.20 1.95
C PHE A 12 -6.42 -8.27 1.46
N ALA A 13 -5.43 -8.16 2.33
CA ALA A 13 -4.01 -8.24 1.96
C ALA A 13 -3.66 -9.59 1.31
N VAL A 14 -4.11 -10.69 1.91
CA VAL A 14 -3.87 -12.05 1.42
C VAL A 14 -4.64 -12.31 0.13
N SER A 15 -5.93 -11.96 0.08
CA SER A 15 -6.76 -12.14 -1.12
C SER A 15 -6.21 -11.35 -2.31
N TRP A 16 -5.74 -10.12 -2.07
CA TRP A 16 -5.14 -9.31 -3.11
C TRP A 16 -3.79 -9.87 -3.56
N SER A 17 -2.95 -10.34 -2.64
CA SER A 17 -1.70 -11.04 -2.97
C SER A 17 -1.96 -12.27 -3.85
N ALA A 18 -2.92 -13.11 -3.45
CA ALA A 18 -3.34 -14.26 -4.23
C ALA A 18 -3.85 -13.85 -5.61
N GLY A 19 -4.68 -12.81 -5.70
CA GLY A 19 -5.20 -12.29 -6.97
C GLY A 19 -4.09 -11.86 -7.94
N VAL A 20 -3.07 -11.14 -7.46
CA VAL A 20 -1.92 -10.71 -8.28
C VAL A 20 -1.06 -11.91 -8.71
N ILE A 21 -0.88 -12.90 -7.83
CA ILE A 21 -0.08 -14.10 -8.12
C ILE A 21 -0.79 -14.99 -9.14
N ILE A 22 -2.08 -15.27 -8.94
CA ILE A 22 -2.84 -16.26 -9.71
C ILE A 22 -3.30 -15.70 -11.05
N ASN A 23 -3.68 -14.43 -11.13
CA ASN A 23 -4.30 -13.85 -12.33
C ASN A 23 -3.38 -12.82 -13.00
N PRO A 24 -2.72 -13.16 -14.13
CA PRO A 24 -1.87 -12.23 -14.88
C PRO A 24 -2.52 -10.88 -15.24
N PRO A 25 -3.83 -10.80 -15.57
CA PRO A 25 -4.48 -9.51 -15.86
C PRO A 25 -4.45 -8.52 -14.69
N PHE A 26 -4.37 -8.98 -13.45
CA PHE A 26 -4.29 -8.12 -12.26
C PHE A 26 -2.87 -7.66 -11.93
N ARG A 27 -1.85 -8.11 -12.67
CA ARG A 27 -0.43 -7.74 -12.48
C ARG A 27 -0.10 -6.38 -13.08
N VAL A 28 -0.95 -5.38 -12.82
CA VAL A 28 -0.66 -3.99 -13.15
C VAL A 28 0.47 -3.51 -12.23
N LYS A 29 1.47 -2.83 -12.78
CA LYS A 29 2.69 -2.44 -12.03
C LYS A 29 2.38 -1.57 -10.81
N ALA A 30 1.40 -0.66 -10.94
CA ALA A 30 0.90 0.14 -9.82
C ALA A 30 0.28 -0.72 -8.71
N THR A 31 -0.52 -1.73 -9.08
CA THR A 31 -1.16 -2.67 -8.15
C THR A 31 -0.13 -3.48 -7.37
N ILE A 32 0.93 -3.95 -8.03
CA ILE A 32 2.03 -4.66 -7.37
C ILE A 32 2.75 -3.73 -6.38
N ALA A 33 3.10 -2.51 -6.80
CA ALA A 33 3.75 -1.54 -5.93
C ALA A 33 2.86 -1.15 -4.73
N ALA A 34 1.55 -1.02 -4.95
CA ALA A 34 0.58 -0.73 -3.89
C ALA A 34 0.48 -1.89 -2.89
N LEU A 35 0.46 -3.14 -3.36
CA LEU A 35 0.48 -4.32 -2.52
C LEU A 35 1.76 -4.39 -1.66
N MET A 36 2.92 -4.05 -2.23
CA MET A 36 4.17 -3.98 -1.47
C MET A 36 4.09 -2.94 -0.34
N HIS A 37 3.59 -1.73 -0.63
CA HIS A 37 3.36 -0.72 0.40
C HIS A 37 2.40 -1.20 1.48
N TRP A 38 1.34 -1.90 1.07
CA TRP A 38 0.33 -2.41 1.99
C TRP A 38 0.92 -3.37 3.03
N TRP A 39 1.77 -4.31 2.61
CA TRP A 39 2.48 -5.18 3.54
C TRP A 39 3.44 -4.42 4.46
N VAL A 40 4.16 -3.41 3.94
CA VAL A 40 5.03 -2.54 4.76
C VAL A 40 4.22 -1.79 5.83
N LEU A 41 3.06 -1.26 5.47
CA LEU A 41 2.17 -0.54 6.40
C LEU A 41 1.60 -1.46 7.47
N ILE A 42 1.16 -2.66 7.10
CA ILE A 42 0.67 -3.68 8.03
C ILE A 42 1.74 -4.00 9.09
N ILE A 43 2.98 -4.25 8.65
CA ILE A 43 4.11 -4.52 9.56
C ILE A 43 4.37 -3.31 10.45
N THR A 44 4.39 -2.11 9.88
CA THR A 44 4.63 -0.86 10.64
C THR A 44 3.59 -0.67 11.73
N VAL A 45 2.30 -0.83 11.41
CA VAL A 45 1.19 -0.69 12.38
C VAL A 45 1.27 -1.78 13.45
N ALA A 46 1.58 -3.02 13.08
CA ALA A 46 1.75 -4.12 14.03
C ALA A 46 2.90 -3.88 15.03
N LEU A 47 4.00 -3.24 14.59
CA LEU A 47 5.18 -2.98 15.43
C LEU A 47 5.08 -1.70 16.27
N THR A 48 4.29 -0.71 15.84
CA THR A 48 4.23 0.61 16.47
C THR A 48 3.05 0.80 17.41
N GLY A 49 2.07 -0.11 17.40
CA GLY A 49 0.86 -0.01 18.24
C GLY A 49 -0.14 1.05 17.78
N VAL A 50 0.08 1.64 16.60
CA VAL A 50 -0.88 2.56 15.96
C VAL A 50 -2.18 1.83 15.69
N SER A 51 -3.32 2.51 15.78
CA SER A 51 -4.61 1.85 15.55
C SER A 51 -4.75 1.32 14.12
N VAL A 52 -5.27 0.10 13.97
CA VAL A 52 -5.50 -0.57 12.68
C VAL A 52 -6.42 0.20 11.75
N PHE A 53 -7.34 1.00 12.28
CA PHE A 53 -8.28 1.76 11.45
C PHE A 53 -7.57 2.70 10.47
N HIS A 54 -6.32 3.09 10.75
CA HIS A 54 -5.51 3.85 9.83
C HIS A 54 -5.21 3.11 8.52
N LEU A 55 -5.04 1.78 8.59
CA LEU A 55 -4.82 0.96 7.41
C LEU A 55 -6.00 1.09 6.44
N LEU A 56 -7.24 1.04 6.93
CA LEU A 56 -8.44 1.03 6.08
C LEU A 56 -8.52 2.23 5.11
N TRP A 57 -8.10 3.41 5.55
CA TRP A 57 -8.08 4.60 4.68
C TRP A 57 -6.75 4.84 3.98
N LEU A 58 -5.63 4.31 4.50
CA LEU A 58 -4.36 4.33 3.79
C LEU A 58 -4.39 3.45 2.53
N MET A 59 -5.14 2.36 2.53
CA MET A 59 -5.25 1.45 1.38
C MET A 59 -5.64 2.17 0.07
N PRO A 60 -6.78 2.89 -0.01
CA PRO A 60 -7.14 3.62 -1.22
C PRO A 60 -6.13 4.71 -1.59
N LEU A 61 -5.54 5.39 -0.59
CA LEU A 61 -4.52 6.41 -0.82
C LEU A 61 -3.28 5.84 -1.50
N VAL A 62 -2.77 4.70 -1.01
CA VAL A 62 -1.62 4.00 -1.60
C VAL A 62 -1.88 3.60 -3.05
N ILE A 63 -3.08 3.08 -3.34
CA ILE A 63 -3.49 2.72 -4.71
C ILE A 63 -3.48 3.94 -5.61
N ILE A 64 -4.09 5.05 -5.18
CA ILE A 64 -4.16 6.29 -5.95
C ILE A 64 -2.75 6.81 -6.24
N LEU A 65 -1.88 6.90 -5.23
CA LEU A 65 -0.52 7.41 -5.39
C LEU A 65 0.33 6.52 -6.30
N CYS A 66 0.27 5.20 -6.14
CA CYS A 66 0.98 4.27 -7.03
C CYS A 66 0.47 4.36 -8.48
N THR A 67 -0.83 4.61 -8.67
CA THR A 67 -1.44 4.79 -9.99
C THR A 67 -0.99 6.10 -10.63
N ILE A 68 -1.01 7.22 -9.90
CA ILE A 68 -0.52 8.52 -10.38
C ILE A 68 0.95 8.42 -10.81
N VAL A 69 1.81 7.83 -9.95
CA VAL A 69 3.22 7.65 -10.26
C VAL A 69 3.40 6.76 -11.49
N MET A 70 2.62 5.69 -11.63
CA MET A 70 2.65 4.86 -12.84
C MET A 70 2.30 5.68 -14.10
N GLN A 71 1.26 6.51 -14.07
CA GLN A 71 0.89 7.36 -15.21
C GLN A 71 2.03 8.31 -15.60
N ILE A 72 2.68 8.94 -14.62
CA ILE A 72 3.85 9.80 -14.84
C ILE A 72 5.02 9.02 -15.45
N GLU A 73 5.26 7.79 -15.00
CA GLU A 73 6.35 6.94 -15.52
C GLU A 73 6.05 6.40 -16.93
N LEU A 74 4.79 6.17 -17.26
CA LEU A 74 4.38 5.77 -18.61
C LEU A 74 4.63 6.88 -19.63
N GLN A 75 4.49 8.16 -19.24
CA GLN A 75 4.90 9.30 -20.08
C GLN A 75 6.41 9.31 -20.37
N LYS A 76 7.23 8.65 -19.53
CA LYS A 76 8.69 8.53 -19.66
C LYS A 76 9.13 7.19 -20.29
N LEU A 77 8.24 6.52 -21.02
CA LEU A 77 8.46 5.32 -21.85
C LEU A 77 8.73 3.99 -21.11
N ARG A 78 9.09 3.96 -19.81
CA ARG A 78 9.32 2.68 -19.11
C ARG A 78 8.99 2.72 -17.62
N ALA A 79 7.73 2.42 -17.28
CA ALA A 79 7.35 2.17 -15.90
C ALA A 79 7.98 0.87 -15.35
N LYS A 80 8.75 0.95 -14.27
CA LYS A 80 9.26 -0.19 -13.48
C LYS A 80 8.57 -0.21 -12.12
N VAL A 81 8.22 -1.40 -11.61
CA VAL A 81 7.57 -1.56 -10.29
C VAL A 81 8.41 -0.93 -9.19
N THR A 82 9.73 -1.16 -9.20
CA THR A 82 10.66 -0.58 -8.22
C THR A 82 10.67 0.95 -8.25
N SER A 83 10.63 1.55 -9.44
CA SER A 83 10.60 3.01 -9.60
C SER A 83 9.29 3.59 -9.08
N ILE A 84 8.17 2.94 -9.40
CA ILE A 84 6.85 3.32 -8.87
C ILE A 84 6.88 3.24 -7.34
N PHE A 85 7.38 2.11 -6.80
CA PHE A 85 7.44 1.88 -5.36
C PHE A 85 8.25 2.95 -4.63
N VAL A 86 9.48 3.22 -5.09
CA VAL A 86 10.35 4.22 -4.45
C VAL A 86 9.76 5.63 -4.54
N LYS A 87 9.21 6.02 -5.69
CA LYS A 87 8.64 7.36 -5.88
C LYS A 87 7.34 7.56 -5.11
N SER A 88 6.47 6.55 -5.05
CA SER A 88 5.26 6.64 -4.23
C SER A 88 5.57 6.55 -2.73
N ALA A 89 6.62 5.85 -2.32
CA ALA A 89 7.06 5.83 -0.92
C ALA A 89 7.39 7.23 -0.40
N ILE A 90 8.02 8.10 -1.23
CA ILE A 90 8.29 9.50 -0.86
C ILE A 90 6.99 10.26 -0.56
N LEU A 91 5.90 9.94 -1.26
CA LEU A 91 4.60 10.58 -1.08
C LEU A 91 3.82 9.99 0.10
N ILE A 92 3.99 8.69 0.37
CA ILE A 92 3.30 7.97 1.45
C ILE A 92 4.00 8.19 2.81
N TRP A 93 5.33 8.34 2.81
CA TRP A 93 6.15 8.42 4.02
C TRP A 93 5.74 9.52 5.00
N PRO A 94 5.48 10.77 4.58
CA PRO A 94 5.04 11.82 5.51
C PRO A 94 3.73 11.44 6.20
N VAL A 95 2.77 10.88 5.47
CA VAL A 95 1.48 10.44 6.01
C VAL A 95 1.67 9.34 7.05
N THR A 96 2.53 8.36 6.77
CA THR A 96 2.83 7.30 7.74
C THR A 96 3.56 7.80 8.98
N PHE A 97 4.45 8.79 8.82
CA PHE A 97 5.19 9.38 9.92
C PHE A 97 4.28 10.18 10.85
N PHE A 98 3.41 11.02 10.30
CA PHE A 98 2.42 11.76 11.08
C PHE A 98 1.46 10.82 11.83
N LEU A 99 1.10 9.69 11.23
CA LEU A 99 0.28 8.67 11.89
C LEU A 99 0.96 8.03 13.10
N VAL A 100 2.25 7.69 12.96
CA VAL A 100 3.03 7.12 14.06
C VAL A 100 3.24 8.13 15.18
N GLN A 101 3.35 9.42 14.88
CA GLN A 101 3.46 10.48 15.90
C GLN A 101 2.12 10.83 16.55
N ALA A 102 1.04 10.93 15.79
CA ALA A 102 -0.28 11.31 16.29
C ALA A 102 -1.02 10.18 17.01
N GLY A 103 -0.62 8.93 16.79
CA GLY A 103 -1.17 7.73 17.43
C GLY A 103 -0.47 7.31 18.73
N ARG A 104 0.47 8.12 19.24
CA ARG A 104 1.06 8.00 20.58
C ARG A 104 0.47 9.06 21.49
#